data_AF-A0A966PRS8-F1
#
_entry.id   AF-A0A966PRS8-F1
#
_cell.length_a   1.000
_cell.length_b   1.000
_cell.length_c   1.000
_cell.angle_alpha   90.00
_cell.angle_beta   90.00
_cell.angle_gamma   90.00
#
_symmetry.space_group_name_H-M   'P 1'
#
loop_
_entity.id
_entity.type
_entity.pdbx_description
1 polymer ?
#
loop_
_entity_poly.entity_id
_entity_poly.type
_entity_poly.pdbx_seq_one_letter_code
_entity_poly.pdbx_strand_id
1 'polypeptide(L)' 'MSNSKPKVEIPNTPAPAGLIVEDLVVGEGQEAVSGKSVSVHYVGVAWSTAKQFDSSWD' A
#
# COMPACT_ATOMS: atom_id res chain seq x y z
N MET A 1 10.67 12.34 1.27
CA MET A 1 10.02 11.30 0.44
C MET A 1 11.12 10.39 -0.09
N SER A 2 11.25 9.16 0.42
CA SER A 2 12.17 8.21 -0.21
C SER A 2 11.55 7.83 -1.55
N ASN A 3 12.13 8.30 -2.66
CA ASN A 3 11.70 7.99 -4.02
C ASN A 3 12.09 6.55 -4.43
N SER A 4 12.04 5.63 -3.48
CA SER A 4 12.44 4.24 -3.65
C SER A 4 11.21 3.38 -3.47
N LYS A 5 11.02 2.43 -4.38
CA LYS A 5 9.95 1.42 -4.32
C LYS A 5 9.91 0.79 -2.91
N PRO A 6 8.75 0.79 -2.23
CA PRO A 6 8.65 0.21 -0.90
C PRO A 6 8.86 -1.31 -0.94
N LYS A 7 9.51 -1.85 0.09
CA LYS A 7 9.63 -3.30 0.29
C LYS A 7 8.39 -3.79 1.05
N VAL A 8 7.68 -4.75 0.48
CA VAL A 8 6.50 -5.37 1.09
C VAL A 8 6.84 -6.82 1.43
N GLU A 9 6.76 -7.17 2.71
CA GLU A 9 6.98 -8.53 3.21
C GLU A 9 5.68 -9.06 3.81
N ILE A 10 5.25 -10.24 3.38
CA ILE A 10 4.04 -10.89 3.90
C ILE A 10 4.47 -11.86 5.02
N PRO A 11 3.94 -11.71 6.25
CA PRO A 11 4.23 -12.65 7.33
C PRO A 11 3.64 -14.04 7.02
N ASN A 12 4.25 -15.09 7.56
CA ASN A 12 3.74 -16.46 7.43
C ASN A 12 2.56 -16.72 8.39
N THR A 13 1.54 -15.88 8.32
CA THR A 13 0.30 -15.97 9.10
C THR A 13 -0.90 -15.97 8.16
N PRO A 14 -2.07 -16.48 8.61
CA PRO A 14 -3.30 -16.36 7.84
C PRO A 14 -3.59 -14.90 7.48
N ALA A 15 -4.21 -14.70 6.31
CA ALA A 15 -4.65 -13.38 5.89
C ALA A 15 -5.66 -12.82 6.91
N PRO A 16 -5.64 -11.50 7.18
CA PRO A 16 -6.65 -10.86 8.00
C PRO A 16 -8.06 -11.11 7.47
N ALA A 17 -9.04 -11.26 8.37
CA ALA A 17 -10.45 -11.43 7.99
C ALA A 17 -11.11 -10.14 7.49
N GLY A 18 -10.46 -8.98 7.69
CA GLY A 18 -10.96 -7.66 7.29
C GLY A 18 -9.84 -6.74 6.81
N LEU A 19 -10.21 -5.54 6.37
CA LEU A 19 -9.27 -4.52 5.94
C LEU A 19 -8.52 -3.95 7.16
N ILE A 20 -7.18 -3.97 7.09
CA ILE A 20 -6.30 -3.32 8.06
C ILE A 20 -5.56 -2.20 7.32
N VAL A 21 -5.48 -1.03 7.96
CA VAL A 21 -4.78 0.14 7.45
C VAL A 21 -3.84 0.65 8.55
N GLU A 22 -2.60 0.94 8.20
CA GLU A 22 -1.59 1.49 9.09
C GLU A 22 -0.84 2.62 8.39
N ASP A 23 -0.78 3.78 9.03
CA ASP A 23 -0.04 4.94 8.53
C ASP A 23 1.41 4.89 9.02
N LEU A 24 2.32 4.47 8.15
CA LEU A 24 3.76 4.45 8.46
C LEU A 24 4.34 5.87 8.57
N VAL A 25 3.80 6.80 7.78
CA VAL A 25 4.13 8.23 7.81
C VAL A 25 2.84 9.01 7.58
N VAL A 26 2.44 9.81 8.56
CA VAL A 26 1.25 10.65 8.46
C VAL A 26 1.54 11.83 7.54
N GLY A 27 0.71 12.02 6.53
CA GLY A 27 0.80 13.18 5.63
C GLY A 27 0.29 14.45 6.31
N GLU A 28 0.93 15.59 6.03
CA GLU A 28 0.53 16.91 6.54
C GLU A 28 -0.41 17.67 5.58
N GLY A 29 -0.78 17.03 4.47
CA GLY A 29 -1.62 17.61 3.41
C GLY A 29 -3.12 17.55 3.72
N GLN A 30 -3.92 18.00 2.75
CA GLN A 30 -5.38 17.85 2.83
C GLN A 30 -5.78 16.38 2.74
N GLU A 31 -6.78 16.01 3.53
CA GLU A 31 -7.38 14.69 3.49
C GLU A 31 -8.06 14.42 2.14
N ALA A 32 -7.95 13.18 1.67
CA ALA A 32 -8.64 12.74 0.47
C ALA A 32 -10.15 12.62 0.74
N VAL A 33 -10.98 13.27 -0.09
CA VAL A 33 -12.45 13.24 0.04
C VAL A 33 -13.11 12.64 -1.20
N SER A 34 -14.30 12.07 -1.01
CA SER A 34 -15.06 11.45 -2.10
C SER A 34 -15.30 12.42 -3.25
N GLY A 35 -15.18 11.92 -4.48
CA GLY A 35 -15.35 12.71 -5.72
C GLY A 35 -14.14 13.55 -6.12
N LYS A 36 -13.01 13.46 -5.40
CA LYS A 36 -11.74 14.10 -5.80
C LYS A 36 -10.75 13.09 -6.35
N SER A 37 -10.01 13.49 -7.37
CA SER A 37 -8.91 12.70 -7.91
C SER A 37 -7.68 12.81 -7.02
N VAL A 38 -7.00 11.68 -6.82
CA VAL A 38 -5.73 11.59 -6.10
C VAL A 38 -4.68 10.92 -6.98
N SER A 39 -3.41 11.29 -6.79
CA SER A 39 -2.27 10.59 -7.39
C SER A 39 -1.60 9.76 -6.32
N VAL A 40 -1.43 8.46 -6.58
CA VAL A 40 -0.93 7.50 -5.59
C VAL A 40 0.15 6.64 -6.21
N HIS A 41 1.25 6.48 -5.49
CA HIS A 41 2.20 5.41 -5.75
C HIS A 41 1.83 4.17 -4.93
N TYR A 42 1.78 3.00 -5.55
CA TYR A 42 1.37 1.76 -4.90
C TYR A 42 2.24 0.57 -5.33
N VAL A 43 2.28 -0.45 -4.46
CA VAL A 43 2.80 -1.79 -4.74
C VAL A 43 1.79 -2.80 -4.21
N GLY A 44 1.30 -3.68 -5.08
CA GLY A 44 0.36 -4.73 -4.76
C GLY A 44 1.06 -6.08 -4.64
N VAL A 45 0.97 -6.72 -3.47
CA VAL A 45 1.49 -8.08 -3.20
C VAL A 45 0.35 -9.01 -2.81
N ALA A 46 0.29 -10.18 -3.42
CA ALA A 46 -0.72 -11.18 -3.10
C ALA A 46 -0.35 -11.93 -1.82
N TRP A 47 -1.23 -11.89 -0.82
CA TRP A 47 -0.99 -12.57 0.47
C TRP A 47 -0.74 -14.08 0.31
N SER A 48 -1.45 -14.74 -0.60
CA SER A 48 -1.38 -16.19 -0.82
C SER A 48 -0.04 -16.68 -1.39
N THR A 49 0.65 -15.84 -2.16
CA THR A 49 1.89 -16.23 -2.86
C THR A 49 3.11 -15.42 -2.43
N ALA A 50 2.91 -14.35 -1.65
CA ALA A 50 3.91 -13.34 -1.31
C ALA A 50 4.58 -12.70 -2.54
N LYS A 51 3.94 -12.77 -3.72
CA LYS A 51 4.46 -12.19 -4.97
C LYS A 51 3.77 -10.89 -5.29
N GLN A 52 4.55 -9.93 -5.79
CA GLN A 52 4.01 -8.73 -6.39
C GLN A 52 3.16 -9.10 -7.60
N PHE A 53 1.96 -8.52 -7.69
CA PHE A 53 1.10 -8.65 -8.86
C PHE A 53 1.02 -7.35 -9.67
N ASP A 54 1.18 -6.18 -9.04
CA ASP A 54 1.13 -4.89 -9.72
C ASP A 54 1.91 -3.80 -8.93
N SER A 55 2.35 -2.74 -9.59
CA SER A 55 3.13 -1.66 -8.98
C SER A 55 3.19 -0.44 -9.90
N SER A 56 2.98 0.76 -9.34
CA SER A 56 3.16 2.03 -10.07
C SER A 56 4.63 2.45 -10.26
N TRP A 57 5.56 1.68 -9.70
CA TRP A 57 7.00 1.98 -9.71
C TRP A 57 7.77 1.25 -10.82
N ASP A 58 7.09 0.39 -11.58
CA ASP A 58 7.69 -0.42 -12.66
C ASP A 58 7.45 0.21 -14.04
#